data_AF-A0A4R4IIP8-F1
#
_entry.id   AF-A0A4R4IIP8-F1
#
_cell.length_a   1.000
_cell.length_b   1.000
_cell.length_c   1.000
_cell.angle_alpha   90.00
_cell.angle_beta   90.00
_cell.angle_gamma   90.00
#
_symmetry.space_group_name_H-M   'P 1'
#
loop_
_entity.id
_entity.type
_entity.pdbx_description
1 polymer ?
#
loop_
_entity_poly.entity_id
_entity_poly.type
_entity_poly.pdbx_seq_one_letter_code
_entity_poly.pdbx_strand_id
1 'polypeptide(L)'
;ESERAEGLTRLYRTGDRVRWLPDGTLAYLGRLDSQIKLRGFRIEPGEIESLLRTVPGVADAVVQLREDHPGEKRLAAYLVAEPD
;
A
#
# COMPACT_ATOMS: atom_id res chain seq x y z
N GLU A 1 -0.93 20.97 -23.67
CA GLU A 1 -1.29 20.10 -22.52
C GLU A 1 -2.71 20.33 -21.97
N SER A 2 -3.43 21.39 -22.38
CA SER A 2 -4.69 21.81 -21.71
C SER A 2 -6.01 21.35 -22.36
N GLU A 3 -6.00 20.46 -23.37
CA GLU A 3 -7.23 20.03 -24.09
C GLU A 3 -7.76 18.64 -23.67
N ARG A 4 -7.01 17.85 -22.88
CA ARG A 4 -7.38 16.43 -22.61
C ARG A 4 -8.41 16.21 -21.50
N ALA A 5 -8.93 17.27 -20.88
CA ALA A 5 -9.87 17.18 -19.76
C ALA A 5 -11.30 17.63 -20.10
N GLU A 6 -11.57 18.07 -21.34
CA GLU A 6 -12.93 18.43 -21.76
C GLU A 6 -13.77 17.16 -21.95
N GLY A 7 -14.61 16.85 -20.96
CA GLY A 7 -15.59 15.75 -21.01
C GLY A 7 -15.53 14.76 -19.85
N LEU A 8 -14.50 14.83 -18.99
CA LEU A 8 -14.38 13.95 -17.84
C LEU A 8 -14.99 14.60 -16.59
N THR A 9 -16.26 14.31 -16.33
CA THR A 9 -17.00 14.88 -15.19
C THR A 9 -16.66 14.21 -13.85
N ARG A 10 -16.08 13.00 -13.87
CA ARG A 10 -15.58 12.28 -12.68
C ARG A 10 -14.48 11.30 -13.07
N LEU A 11 -13.37 11.32 -12.33
CA LEU A 11 -12.26 10.39 -12.49
C LEU A 11 -12.05 9.57 -11.22
N TYR A 12 -11.67 8.30 -11.38
CA TYR A 12 -11.29 7.42 -10.27
C TYR A 12 -9.80 7.55 -9.96
N ARG A 13 -9.47 7.88 -8.72
CA ARG A 13 -8.08 7.94 -8.24
C ARG A 13 -7.62 6.54 -7.86
N THR A 14 -6.85 5.89 -8.73
CA THR A 14 -6.39 4.49 -8.55
C THR A 14 -5.36 4.32 -7.42
N GLY A 15 -4.56 5.36 -7.17
CA GLY A 15 -3.40 5.28 -6.29
C GLY A 15 -2.19 4.55 -6.91
N ASP A 16 -2.26 4.17 -8.18
CA ASP A 16 -1.15 3.54 -8.90
C ASP A 16 -0.23 4.59 -9.50
N ARG A 17 1.08 4.38 -9.36
CA ARG A 17 2.10 5.19 -10.03
C ARG A 17 2.41 4.56 -11.39
N VAL A 18 2.29 5.35 -12.45
CA VAL A 18 2.52 4.91 -13.82
C VAL A 18 3.34 5.93 -14.61
N ARG A 19 3.93 5.47 -15.72
CA ARG A 19 4.68 6.30 -16.68
C ARG A 19 4.27 5.94 -18.11
N TRP A 20 4.08 6.95 -18.96
CA TRP A 20 3.94 6.74 -20.41
C TRP A 20 5.25 6.30 -21.05
N LEU A 21 5.16 5.31 -21.94
CA LEU A 21 6.26 4.84 -22.79
C LEU A 21 6.15 5.47 -24.20
N PRO A 22 7.25 5.51 -24.99
CA PRO A 22 7.25 6.10 -26.33
C PRO A 22 6.27 5.44 -27.31
N ASP A 23 5.89 4.18 -27.06
CA ASP A 23 4.92 3.42 -27.84
C ASP A 23 3.45 3.70 -27.45
N GLY A 24 3.22 4.60 -26.48
CA GLY A 24 1.89 4.96 -25.99
C GLY A 24 1.32 4.01 -24.93
N THR A 25 2.07 3.02 -24.45
CA THR A 25 1.65 2.16 -23.34
C THR A 25 2.03 2.74 -21.97
N LEU A 26 1.45 2.19 -20.90
CA LEU A 26 1.76 2.58 -19.51
C LEU A 26 2.63 1.53 -18.82
N ALA A 27 3.78 1.97 -18.30
CA ALA A 27 4.58 1.19 -17.37
C ALA A 27 4.05 1.37 -15.93
N TYR A 28 3.74 0.26 -15.27
CA TYR A 28 3.38 0.25 -13.85
C TYR A 28 4.64 0.37 -12.98
N LEU A 29 4.64 1.32 -12.04
CA LEU A 29 5.79 1.66 -11.18
C LEU A 29 5.52 1.39 -9.69
N GLY A 30 4.41 0.73 -9.36
CA GLY A 30 4.00 0.47 -7.98
C GLY A 30 2.82 1.33 -7.53
N ARG A 31 2.56 1.30 -6.23
CA ARG A 31 1.52 2.11 -5.58
C ARG A 31 2.10 3.38 -4.99
N LEU A 32 1.27 4.41 -4.90
CA LEU A 32 1.56 5.66 -4.20
C LEU A 32 1.22 5.57 -2.71
N ASP A 33 0.44 4.56 -2.32
CA ASP A 33 0.04 4.29 -0.95
C ASP A 33 0.67 2.97 -0.44
N SER A 34 0.41 2.63 0.83
CA SER A 34 0.98 1.47 1.53
C SER A 34 0.23 0.16 1.29
N GLN A 35 -0.74 0.12 0.39
CA GLN A 35 -1.58 -1.05 0.21
C GLN A 35 -0.82 -2.27 -0.32
N ILE A 36 -1.14 -3.44 0.24
CA ILE A 36 -0.48 -4.71 -0.05
C ILE A 36 -1.42 -5.64 -0.82
N LYS A 37 -0.87 -6.34 -1.83
CA LYS A 37 -1.51 -7.52 -2.42
C LYS A 37 -0.80 -8.78 -1.97
N LEU A 38 -1.49 -9.64 -1.23
CA LEU A 38 -0.94 -10.91 -0.75
C LEU A 38 -1.98 -12.02 -0.91
N ARG A 39 -1.60 -13.10 -1.60
CA ARG A 39 -2.44 -14.31 -1.78
C ARG A 39 -3.88 -14.01 -2.28
N GLY A 40 -4.02 -13.02 -3.17
CA GLY A 40 -5.31 -12.59 -3.74
C GLY A 40 -6.07 -11.54 -2.94
N PHE A 41 -5.59 -11.19 -1.73
CA PHE A 41 -6.23 -10.18 -0.88
C PHE A 41 -5.61 -8.80 -1.07
N ARG A 42 -6.46 -7.77 -1.05
CA ARG A 42 -6.08 -6.36 -0.95
C ARG A 42 -6.12 -5.99 0.53
N ILE A 43 -4.95 -5.70 1.09
CA ILE A 43 -4.76 -5.49 2.51
C ILE A 43 -4.33 -4.05 2.73
N GLU A 44 -4.95 -3.38 3.69
CA GLU A 44 -4.57 -2.05 4.15
C GLU A 44 -3.76 -2.19 5.45
N PRO A 45 -2.42 -2.06 5.43
CA PRO A 45 -1.60 -2.28 6.64
C PRO A 45 -2.01 -1.37 7.79
N GLY A 46 -2.41 -0.13 7.48
CA GLY A 46 -2.85 0.84 8.48
C GLY A 46 -4.06 0.39 9.30
N GLU A 47 -4.93 -0.46 8.77
CA GLU A 47 -6.03 -1.06 9.54
C GLU A 47 -5.50 -2.04 10.60
N ILE A 48 -4.56 -2.90 10.21
CA ILE A 48 -3.91 -3.85 11.10
C ILE A 48 -3.10 -3.11 12.18
N GLU A 49 -2.31 -2.10 11.78
CA GLU A 49 -1.54 -1.26 12.69
C GLU A 49 -2.43 -0.56 13.72
N SER A 50 -3.58 -0.04 13.28
CA SER A 50 -4.52 0.64 14.17
C SER A 50 -5.14 -0.32 15.17
N LEU A 51 -5.48 -1.55 14.77
CA LEU A 51 -5.95 -2.59 15.68
C LEU A 51 -4.85 -3.05 16.65
N LEU A 52 -3.61 -3.21 16.19
CA LEU A 52 -2.48 -3.60 17.04
C LEU A 52 -2.22 -2.56 18.15
N ARG A 53 -2.35 -1.27 17.85
CA ARG A 53 -2.27 -0.18 18.85
C ARG A 53 -3.38 -0.19 19.91
N THR A 54 -4.44 -0.99 19.74
CA THR A 54 -5.47 -1.17 20.78
C THR A 54 -5.15 -2.28 21.78
N VAL A 55 -4.09 -3.07 21.52
CA VAL A 55 -3.68 -4.15 22.40
C VAL A 55 -2.92 -3.57 23.60
N PRO A 56 -3.30 -3.92 24.86
CA PRO A 56 -2.60 -3.43 26.05
C PRO A 56 -1.09 -3.73 26.01
N GLY A 57 -0.27 -2.74 26.37
CA GLY A 57 1.19 -2.85 26.35
C GLY A 57 1.84 -2.56 24.98
N VAL A 58 1.08 -2.22 23.94
CA VAL A 58 1.60 -1.80 22.64
C VAL A 58 1.50 -0.28 22.50
N ALA A 59 2.63 0.41 22.52
CA ALA A 59 2.71 1.86 22.30
C ALA A 59 2.56 2.23 20.81
N ASP A 60 3.17 1.44 19.91
CA ASP A 60 3.05 1.67 18.47
C ASP A 60 3.27 0.38 17.66
N ALA A 61 2.82 0.38 16.42
CA ALA A 61 2.89 -0.76 15.51
C ALA A 61 3.04 -0.33 14.04
N VAL A 62 3.88 -1.04 13.30
CA VAL A 62 4.01 -0.94 11.83
C VAL A 62 3.93 -2.33 11.21
N VAL A 63 3.20 -2.47 10.10
CA VAL A 63 3.01 -3.73 9.37
C VAL A 63 3.61 -3.63 7.98
N GLN A 64 4.50 -4.57 7.65
CA GLN A 64 5.18 -4.61 6.35
C GLN A 64 5.04 -5.96 5.66
N LEU A 65 5.04 -5.93 4.32
CA LEU A 65 5.22 -7.15 3.52
C LEU A 65 6.69 -7.55 3.56
N ARG A 66 6.96 -8.75 4.05
CA ARG A 66 8.29 -9.38 4.05
C ARG A 66 8.31 -10.54 3.06
N GLU A 67 9.47 -10.74 2.46
CA GLU A 67 9.77 -11.88 1.59
C GLU A 67 11.17 -12.37 1.95
N ASP A 68 11.26 -13.05 3.10
CA ASP A 68 12.55 -13.48 3.66
C ASP A 68 13.14 -14.67 2.88
N HIS A 69 12.28 -15.44 2.21
CA HIS A 69 12.63 -16.41 1.18
C HIS A 69 11.89 -16.08 -0.11
N PRO A 70 12.52 -16.21 -1.29
CA PRO A 70 11.86 -15.92 -2.57
C PRO A 70 10.56 -16.70 -2.73
N GLY A 71 9.48 -16.01 -3.08
CA GLY A 71 8.14 -16.58 -3.23
C GLY A 71 7.32 -16.67 -1.94
N GLU A 72 7.95 -16.54 -0.77
CA GLU A 72 7.29 -16.67 0.54
C GLU A 72 6.96 -15.31 1.15
N LYS A 73 5.97 -14.65 0.54
CA LYS A 73 5.47 -13.38 1.04
C LYS A 73 4.62 -13.56 2.30
N ARG A 74 4.89 -12.75 3.32
CA ARG A 74 4.17 -12.70 4.61
C ARG A 74 4.05 -11.29 5.14
N LEU A 75 3.03 -11.03 5.95
CA LEU A 75 2.98 -9.79 6.74
C LEU A 75 3.80 -9.99 8.02
N ALA A 76 4.58 -8.99 8.37
CA ALA A 76 5.28 -8.90 9.65
C ALA A 76 4.86 -7.62 10.36
N ALA A 77 4.49 -7.74 11.63
CA ALA A 77 4.22 -6.61 12.51
C ALA A 77 5.42 -6.37 13.42
N TYR A 78 5.86 -5.12 13.50
CA TYR A 78 6.89 -4.66 14.43
C TYR A 78 6.20 -3.78 15.47
N LEU A 79 6.47 -4.03 16.75
CA LEU A 79 5.79 -3.39 17.87
C LEU A 79 6.78 -2.63 18.74
N VAL A 80 6.33 -1.50 19.30
CA VAL A 80 7.00 -0.81 20.40
C VAL A 80 6.16 -1.06 21.65
N ALA A 81 6.79 -1.54 22.72
CA ALA A 81 6.11 -1.74 23.99
C ALA A 81 5.85 -0.41 24.70
N GLU A 82 4.80 -0.33 25.50
CA GLU A 82 4.63 0.79 26.44
C GLU A 82 5.81 0.81 27.43
N PRO A 83 6.34 1.99 27.78
CA PRO A 83 7.35 2.11 28.82
C PRO A 83 6.76 1.72 30.18
N ASP A 84 7.58 1.10 31.02
CA ASP A 84 7.26 0.78 32.42
C ASP A 84 7.06 2.04 33.29
#